data_AF-A0A9W7YPL5-F1
#
_entry.id   AF-A0A9W7YPL5-F1
#
_cell.length_a   1.000
_cell.length_b   1.000
_cell.length_c   1.000
_cell.angle_alpha   90.00
_cell.angle_beta   90.00
_cell.angle_gamma   90.00
#
_symmetry.space_group_name_H-M   'P 1'
#
loop_
_entity.id
_entity.type
_entity.pdbx_description
1 polymer ?
#
loop_
_entity_poly.entity_id
_entity_poly.type
_entity_poly.pdbx_seq_one_letter_code
_entity_poly.pdbx_strand_id
1 'polypeptide(L)' 'MSEIKIQTTPFDARFPNVNQTKNCWQNYYDYSKCVAAKGEDFAPCRTFKRSYMALCPNEW' A
#
# COMPACT_ATOMS: atom_id res chain seq x y z
N MET A 1 -2.04 -6.32 28.25
CA MET A 1 -1.59 -5.17 27.44
C MET A 1 -1.31 -5.71 26.05
N SER A 2 -2.07 -5.30 25.05
CA SER A 2 -1.81 -5.66 23.66
C SER A 2 -0.47 -5.05 23.22
N GLU A 3 0.44 -5.89 22.74
CA GLU A 3 1.75 -5.48 22.22
C GLU A 3 1.57 -4.62 20.96
N ILE A 4 2.02 -3.35 21.00
CA ILE A 4 1.94 -2.44 19.86
C ILE A 4 3.09 -2.75 18.91
N LYS A 5 2.77 -3.34 17.75
CA LYS A 5 3.74 -3.67 16.71
C LYS A 5 3.95 -2.49 15.76
N ILE A 6 5.06 -1.77 15.92
CA ILE A 6 5.43 -0.63 15.05
C ILE A 6 6.00 -1.19 13.74
N GLN A 7 5.25 -1.07 12.64
CA GLN A 7 5.67 -1.52 11.33
C GLN A 7 5.05 -0.68 10.20
N THR A 8 5.85 -0.38 9.17
CA THR A 8 5.42 0.35 7.96
C THR A 8 5.71 -0.47 6.69
N THR A 9 5.46 0.12 5.52
CA THR A 9 5.74 -0.47 4.21
C THR A 9 7.23 -0.76 4.05
N PRO A 10 7.63 -1.96 3.57
CA PRO A 10 9.03 -2.28 3.32
C PRO A 10 9.58 -1.51 2.09
N PHE A 11 10.90 -1.53 1.93
CA PHE A 11 11.56 -1.01 0.73
C PHE A 11 11.13 -1.80 -0.52
N ASP A 12 10.72 -1.08 -1.56
CA ASP A 12 10.38 -1.65 -2.85
C ASP A 12 11.47 -1.31 -3.88
N ALA A 13 12.19 -2.33 -4.34
CA ALA A 13 13.28 -2.19 -5.30
C ALA A 13 12.84 -1.64 -6.67
N ARG A 14 11.53 -1.66 -6.98
CA ARG A 14 10.99 -1.02 -8.19
C ARG A 14 11.05 0.51 -8.13
N PHE A 15 11.12 1.08 -6.93
CA PHE A 15 11.13 2.51 -6.68
C PHE A 15 12.37 2.91 -5.84
N PRO A 16 13.59 2.79 -6.40
CA PRO A 16 14.83 3.02 -5.65
C PRO A 16 15.11 4.50 -5.38
N ASN A 17 14.42 5.41 -6.09
CA ASN A 17 14.62 6.84 -5.96
C ASN A 17 13.87 7.39 -4.74
N VAL A 18 14.32 8.54 -4.22
CA VAL A 18 13.71 9.21 -3.06
C VAL A 18 12.26 9.65 -3.35
N ASN A 19 11.93 9.96 -4.61
CA ASN A 19 10.58 10.34 -5.00
C ASN A 19 9.62 9.13 -4.98
N GLN A 20 8.74 9.09 -3.97
CA GLN A 20 7.78 8.00 -3.74
C GLN A 20 6.42 8.20 -4.42
N THR A 21 6.19 9.26 -5.19
CA THR A 21 4.90 9.53 -5.85
C THR A 21 4.43 8.36 -6.72
N LYS A 22 5.33 7.76 -7.50
CA LYS A 22 5.01 6.57 -8.32
C LYS A 22 4.71 5.33 -7.47
N ASN A 23 5.42 5.17 -6.35
CA ASN A 23 5.19 4.06 -5.43
C ASN A 23 3.79 4.16 -4.81
N CYS A 24 3.42 5.35 -4.32
CA CYS A 24 2.08 5.63 -3.81
C CYS A 24 1.00 5.32 -4.87
N TRP A 25 1.08 5.96 -6.05
CA TRP A 25 0.04 5.83 -7.08
C TRP A 25 -0.10 4.39 -7.60
N GLN A 26 1.01 3.67 -7.78
CA GLN A 26 0.97 2.28 -8.23
C GLN A 26 0.28 1.38 -7.20
N ASN A 27 0.60 1.52 -5.90
CA ASN A 27 -0.05 0.73 -4.86
C ASN A 27 -1.55 1.06 -4.71
N TYR A 28 -1.94 2.32 -4.86
CA TYR A 28 -3.35 2.72 -4.88
C TYR A 28 -4.10 2.05 -6.04
N TYR A 29 -3.55 2.14 -7.24
CA TYR A 29 -4.15 1.55 -8.43
C TYR A 29 -4.19 0.01 -8.37
N ASP A 30 -3.14 -0.62 -7.85
CA ASP A 30 -3.08 -2.07 -7.66
C ASP A 30 -4.12 -2.54 -6.63
N TYR A 31 -4.36 -1.76 -5.57
CA TYR A 31 -5.44 -2.03 -4.61
C TYR A 31 -6.81 -1.98 -5.30
N SER A 32 -7.12 -0.91 -6.03
CA SER A 32 -8.40 -0.78 -6.74
C SER A 32 -8.61 -1.90 -7.76
N LYS A 33 -7.57 -2.28 -8.50
CA LYS A 33 -7.60 -3.43 -9.42
C LYS A 33 -7.86 -4.74 -8.70
N CYS A 34 -7.18 -4.96 -7.57
CA CYS A 34 -7.30 -6.17 -6.78
C CYS A 34 -8.72 -6.32 -6.22
N VAL A 35 -9.29 -5.24 -5.68
CA VAL A 35 -10.67 -5.20 -5.18
C VAL A 35 -11.68 -5.44 -6.30
N ALA A 36 -11.51 -4.81 -7.46
CA ALA A 36 -12.39 -5.01 -8.60
C ALA A 36 -12.37 -6.46 -9.14
N ALA A 37 -11.21 -7.12 -9.10
CA ALA A 37 -11.05 -8.48 -9.64
C ALA A 37 -11.40 -9.61 -8.66
N LYS A 38 -11.18 -9.41 -7.35
CA LYS A 38 -11.25 -10.47 -6.32
C LYS A 38 -12.18 -10.14 -5.15
N GLY A 39 -12.66 -8.90 -5.03
CA GLY A 39 -13.41 -8.43 -3.88
C GLY A 39 -12.52 -7.91 -2.74
N GLU A 40 -13.13 -7.21 -1.79
CA GLU A 40 -12.42 -6.55 -0.67
C GLU A 40 -11.81 -7.54 0.34
N ASP A 41 -12.39 -8.72 0.48
CA ASP A 41 -11.96 -9.73 1.46
C ASP A 41 -10.71 -10.51 1.05
N PHE A 42 -10.22 -10.31 -0.18
CA PHE A 42 -9.05 -11.01 -0.67
C PHE A 42 -7.80 -10.57 0.09
N ALA A 43 -7.23 -11.49 0.88
CA ALA A 43 -6.14 -11.20 1.81
C ALA A 43 -4.93 -10.48 1.19
N PRO A 44 -4.49 -10.81 -0.05
CA PRO A 44 -3.40 -10.09 -0.72
C PRO A 44 -3.70 -8.62 -1.02
N CYS A 45 -4.96 -8.22 -1.26
CA CYS A 45 -5.31 -6.82 -1.51
C CYS A 45 -5.01 -5.94 -0.28
N ARG A 46 -5.05 -6.51 0.93
CA ARG A 46 -4.76 -5.78 2.17
C ARG A 46 -3.31 -5.29 2.24
N THR A 47 -2.38 -5.98 1.58
CA THR A 47 -0.99 -5.53 1.49
C THR A 47 -0.89 -4.23 0.72
N PHE A 48 -1.51 -4.14 -0.46
CA PHE A 48 -1.57 -2.89 -1.24
C PHE A 48 -2.28 -1.78 -0.47
N LYS A 49 -3.36 -2.12 0.25
CA LYS A 49 -4.09 -1.18 1.12
C LYS A 49 -3.19 -0.54 2.16
N ARG A 50 -2.44 -1.37 2.88
CA ARG A 50 -1.47 -0.90 3.87
C ARG A 50 -0.37 -0.04 3.23
N SER A 51 0.14 -0.46 2.07
CA SER A 51 1.21 0.27 1.39
C SER A 51 0.78 1.66 0.94
N TYR A 52 -0.37 1.80 0.25
CA TYR A 52 -0.81 3.11 -0.22
C TYR A 52 -1.23 4.01 0.95
N MET A 53 -1.88 3.49 2.00
CA MET A 53 -2.24 4.29 3.18
C MET A 53 -1.02 4.83 3.93
N ALA A 54 0.11 4.14 3.89
CA ALA A 54 1.34 4.57 4.54
C ALA A 54 2.18 5.53 3.66
N LEU A 55 2.07 5.43 2.33
CA LEU A 55 2.90 6.20 1.39
C LEU A 55 2.21 7.45 0.85
N CYS A 56 0.90 7.40 0.63
CA CYS A 56 0.14 8.47 -0.01
C CYS A 56 -0.30 9.53 1.02
N PRO A 57 -0.25 10.81 0.67
CA PRO A 57 -0.92 11.85 1.44
C PRO A 57 -2.43 11.58 1.53
N ASN A 58 -3.05 11.89 2.67
CA ASN A 58 -4.50 11.71 2.86
C ASN A 58 -5.36 12.63 1.98
N GLU A 59 -4.77 13.70 1.46
CA GLU A 59 -5.44 14.67 0.58
C GLU A 59 -5.49 14.23 -0.89
N TRP A 60 -4.76 13.16 -1.24
CA TRP A 60 -4.71 12.61 -2.60
C TRP A 60 -5.84 11.64 -2.91
#